data_AF-A0A6J8BSD2-F1
#
_entry.id   AF-A0A6J8BSD2-F1
#
_cell.length_a   1.000
_cell.length_b   1.000
_cell.length_c   1.000
_cell.angle_alpha   90.00
_cell.angle_beta   90.00
_cell.angle_gamma   90.00
#
_symmetry.space_group_name_H-M   'P 1'
#
loop_
_entity.id
_entity.type
_entity.pdbx_description
1 polymer ?
#
loop_
_entity_poly.entity_id
_entity_poly.type
_entity_poly.pdbx_seq_one_letter_code
_entity_poly.pdbx_strand_id
1 'polypeptide(L)'
;MSDSLYHFDFLGNIDDRNTKFKAKCKHCFSVISGSLKKTSIVVTHLKEVRQLLHDNLKKAGHICFTVDLWSNRSMKGFLGITAHYVLNWEMKSAMIACKRFKGRHTAENILHEYEECITSFNINDKMFCVISDNASNMVKAFSFSVPGYTEPDDQNCLNKDNLDGDFE
;
A
#
# COMPACT_ATOMS: atom_id res chain seq x y z
N MET A 1 13.96 -7.62 -12.71
CA MET A 1 13.25 -6.95 -11.60
C MET A 1 13.02 -5.51 -12.00
N SER A 2 11.83 -5.17 -12.48
CA SER A 2 11.53 -3.80 -12.91
C SER A 2 11.36 -2.90 -11.69
N ASP A 3 12.09 -1.78 -11.66
CA ASP A 3 11.95 -0.65 -10.74
C ASP A 3 10.58 0.08 -10.90
N SER A 4 9.47 -0.66 -11.02
CA SER A 4 8.13 -0.12 -11.37
C SER A 4 7.47 0.69 -10.26
N LEU A 5 7.98 0.62 -9.03
CA LEU A 5 7.40 1.32 -7.87
C LEU A 5 7.80 2.80 -7.76
N TYR A 6 8.75 3.26 -8.57
CA TYR A 6 9.15 4.66 -8.58
C TYR A 6 8.59 5.37 -9.81
N HIS A 7 8.02 6.56 -9.59
CA HIS A 7 7.56 7.46 -10.66
C HIS A 7 8.68 7.85 -11.65
N PHE A 8 9.95 7.64 -11.24
CA PHE A 8 11.15 7.96 -11.98
C PHE A 8 12.06 6.74 -12.13
N ASP A 9 12.59 6.52 -13.34
CA ASP A 9 13.71 5.62 -13.60
C ASP A 9 15.01 6.38 -13.43
N PHE A 10 15.85 6.00 -12.48
CA PHE A 10 17.19 6.59 -12.39
C PHE A 10 18.05 6.12 -13.57
N LEU A 11 18.63 7.09 -14.29
CA LEU A 11 19.45 6.86 -15.46
C LEU A 11 20.92 6.82 -15.05
N GLY A 12 21.48 5.62 -14.90
CA GLY A 12 22.90 5.36 -14.63
C GLY A 12 23.19 4.78 -13.24
N ASN A 13 24.43 4.33 -13.04
CA ASN A 13 24.90 3.85 -11.74
C ASN A 13 25.02 5.03 -10.77
N ILE A 14 24.19 5.01 -9.73
CA ILE A 14 24.31 5.87 -8.56
C ILE A 14 25.39 5.23 -7.70
N ASP A 15 26.61 5.77 -7.72
CA ASP A 15 27.66 5.47 -6.73
C ASP A 15 27.79 6.65 -5.77
N ASP A 16 28.32 6.41 -4.57
CA ASP A 16 28.47 7.44 -3.53
C ASP A 16 29.46 8.57 -3.91
N ARG A 17 30.22 8.40 -5.00
CA ARG A 17 31.13 9.41 -5.57
C ARG A 17 30.44 10.26 -6.63
N ASN A 18 29.31 9.80 -7.17
CA ASN A 18 28.58 10.50 -8.20
C ASN A 18 27.74 11.60 -7.54
N THR A 19 28.17 12.85 -7.71
CA THR A 19 27.51 14.01 -7.09
C THR A 19 26.30 14.49 -7.86
N LYS A 20 25.89 13.80 -8.93
CA LYS A 20 24.76 14.19 -9.80
C LYS A 20 23.90 12.99 -10.17
N PHE A 21 22.58 13.11 -10.04
CA PHE A 21 21.64 12.11 -10.56
C PHE A 21 20.97 12.61 -11.82
N LYS A 22 20.51 11.64 -12.62
CA LYS A 22 19.51 11.83 -13.66
C LYS A 22 18.41 10.82 -13.41
N ALA A 23 17.15 11.26 -13.46
CA ALA A 23 16.01 10.38 -13.35
C ALA A 23 14.97 10.75 -14.41
N LYS A 24 14.41 9.77 -15.09
CA LYS A 24 13.42 9.95 -16.14
C LYS A 24 12.04 9.65 -15.60
N CYS A 25 11.15 10.63 -15.68
CA CYS A 25 9.75 10.45 -15.33
C CYS A 25 9.12 9.43 -16.29
N LYS A 26 8.49 8.38 -15.75
CA LYS A 26 7.79 7.36 -16.55
C LYS A 26 6.56 7.89 -17.27
N HIS A 27 6.01 9.00 -16.78
CA HIS A 27 4.72 9.50 -17.23
C HIS A 27 4.80 10.59 -18.31
N CYS A 28 5.76 11.50 -18.20
CA CYS A 28 5.93 12.57 -19.18
C CYS A 28 7.31 12.56 -19.87
N PHE A 29 8.12 11.52 -19.63
CA PHE A 29 9.47 11.33 -20.18
C PHE A 29 10.47 12.46 -19.87
N SER A 30 10.09 13.42 -19.01
CA SER A 30 10.96 14.49 -18.57
C SER A 30 12.12 13.93 -17.76
N VAL A 31 13.30 14.49 -17.99
CA VAL A 31 14.51 14.12 -17.26
C VAL A 31 14.75 15.18 -16.20
N ILE A 32 14.76 14.76 -14.94
CA ILE A 32 15.16 15.59 -13.81
C ILE A 32 16.62 15.27 -13.51
N SER A 33 17.43 16.31 -13.29
CA SER A 33 18.81 16.16 -12.86
C SER A 33 19.11 17.09 -11.70
N GLY A 34 19.97 16.66 -10.78
CA GLY A 34 20.28 17.40 -9.56
C GLY A 34 21.48 16.85 -8.82
N SER A 35 21.92 17.51 -7.75
CA SER A 35 23.06 17.06 -6.95
C SER A 35 22.67 15.99 -5.93
N LEU A 36 23.54 14.99 -5.75
CA LEU A 36 23.31 13.76 -5.01
C LEU A 36 23.78 13.79 -3.54
N LYS A 37 24.42 14.84 -3.03
CA LYS A 37 24.99 14.78 -1.66
C LYS A 37 23.95 14.43 -0.57
N LYS A 38 22.72 14.95 -0.68
CA LYS A 38 21.59 14.60 0.20
C LYS A 38 20.65 13.56 -0.42
N THR A 39 20.59 13.48 -1.75
CA THR A 39 19.66 12.59 -2.47
C THR A 39 20.20 11.16 -2.60
N SER A 40 21.52 10.96 -2.69
CA SER A 40 22.16 9.63 -2.76
C SER A 40 21.96 8.86 -1.48
N ILE A 41 22.25 9.48 -0.34
CA ILE A 41 22.10 8.83 0.96
C ILE A 41 20.65 8.45 1.23
N VAL A 42 19.67 9.30 0.85
CA VAL A 42 18.25 8.97 0.98
C VAL A 42 17.86 7.82 0.05
N VAL A 43 18.29 7.83 -1.21
CA VAL A 43 17.98 6.75 -2.16
C VAL A 43 18.62 5.42 -1.73
N THR A 44 19.88 5.43 -1.30
CA THR A 44 20.58 4.24 -0.78
C THR A 44 19.89 3.73 0.48
N HIS A 45 19.60 4.60 1.44
CA HIS A 45 18.89 4.23 2.66
C HIS A 45 17.50 3.65 2.38
N LEU A 46 16.74 4.22 1.44
CA LEU A 46 15.45 3.69 1.04
C LEU A 46 15.56 2.29 0.41
N LYS A 47 16.61 2.02 -0.37
CA LYS A 47 16.87 0.68 -0.91
C LYS A 47 17.18 -0.33 0.20
N GLU A 48 18.02 0.06 1.16
CA GLU A 48 18.35 -0.78 2.33
C GLU A 48 17.12 -1.08 3.18
N VAL A 49 16.33 -0.05 3.51
CA VAL A 49 15.07 -0.20 4.27
C VAL A 49 14.08 -1.07 3.51
N ARG A 50 13.96 -0.89 2.19
CA ARG A 50 13.09 -1.73 1.35
C ARG A 50 13.54 -3.19 1.37
N GLN A 51 14.84 -3.44 1.27
CA GLN A 51 15.38 -4.80 1.32
C GLN A 51 15.14 -5.45 2.69
N LEU A 52 15.42 -4.73 3.78
CA LEU A 52 15.15 -5.18 5.14
C LEU A 52 13.67 -5.51 5.34
N LEU A 53 12.78 -4.64 4.85
CA LEU A 53 11.34 -4.84 4.92
C LEU A 53 10.92 -6.11 4.18
N HIS A 54 11.43 -6.29 2.97
CA HIS A 54 11.18 -7.48 2.17
C HIS A 54 11.66 -8.76 2.87
N ASP A 55 12.83 -8.75 3.49
CA ASP A 55 13.37 -9.90 4.20
C ASP A 55 12.58 -10.20 5.50
N ASN A 56 12.07 -9.18 6.18
CA ASN A 56 11.21 -9.35 7.35
C ASN A 56 9.84 -9.92 6.98
N LEU A 57 9.21 -9.41 5.92
CA LEU A 57 7.92 -9.92 5.42
C LEU A 57 8.05 -11.37 4.91
N LYS A 58 9.22 -11.72 4.35
CA LYS A 58 9.54 -13.12 3.99
C LYS A 58 9.69 -14.05 5.20
N LYS A 59 10.02 -13.55 6.38
CA LYS A 59 10.10 -14.35 7.61
C LYS A 59 8.76 -14.41 8.35
N ALA A 60 7.88 -13.43 8.15
CA ALA A 60 6.54 -13.44 8.72
C ALA A 60 5.74 -14.68 8.28
N GLY A 61 5.03 -15.31 9.20
CA GLY A 61 4.12 -16.43 8.87
C GLY A 61 2.83 -15.94 8.24
N HIS A 62 2.24 -14.88 8.80
CA HIS A 62 0.99 -14.27 8.35
C HIS A 62 1.11 -12.75 8.38
N ILE A 63 0.37 -12.07 7.50
CA ILE A 63 0.38 -10.62 7.35
C ILE A 63 -1.05 -10.12 7.23
N CYS A 64 -1.39 -9.14 8.07
CA CYS A 64 -2.62 -8.35 7.95
C CYS A 64 -2.28 -7.03 7.26
N PHE A 65 -3.08 -6.60 6.30
CA PHE A 65 -2.89 -5.31 5.62
C PHE A 65 -3.94 -4.32 6.07
N THR A 66 -3.54 -3.06 6.24
CA THR A 66 -4.48 -1.93 6.24
C THR A 66 -4.31 -1.16 4.93
N VAL A 67 -5.42 -0.88 4.26
CA VAL A 67 -5.45 -0.18 2.98
C VAL A 67 -6.30 1.07 3.12
N ASP A 68 -5.71 2.22 2.83
CA ASP A 68 -6.36 3.52 2.89
C ASP A 68 -6.24 4.22 1.54
N LEU A 69 -7.36 4.78 1.07
CA LEU A 69 -7.43 5.52 -0.19
C LEU A 69 -8.04 6.91 0.06
N TRP A 70 -7.18 7.91 0.18
CA TRP A 70 -7.60 9.28 0.42
C TRP A 70 -7.38 10.18 -0.80
N SER A 71 -8.13 11.27 -0.87
CA SER A 71 -7.87 12.34 -1.82
C SER A 71 -7.34 13.57 -1.08
N ASN A 72 -6.35 14.25 -1.66
CA ASN A 72 -5.95 15.55 -1.14
C ASN A 72 -6.91 16.66 -1.60
N ARG A 73 -6.69 17.89 -1.13
CA ARG A 73 -7.51 19.07 -1.48
C ARG A 73 -7.58 19.40 -2.98
N SER A 74 -6.64 18.90 -3.78
CA SER A 74 -6.63 19.06 -5.24
C SER A 74 -7.26 17.86 -5.96
N MET A 75 -8.08 17.05 -5.27
CA MET A 75 -8.74 15.85 -5.80
C MET A 75 -7.76 14.83 -6.37
N LYS A 76 -6.57 14.75 -5.76
CA LYS A 76 -5.51 13.82 -6.14
C LYS A 76 -5.55 12.64 -5.17
N GLY A 77 -5.88 11.45 -5.68
CA GLY A 77 -5.95 10.21 -4.89
C GLY A 77 -4.59 9.66 -4.48
N PHE A 78 -4.50 9.01 -3.33
CA PHE A 78 -3.29 8.36 -2.83
C PHE A 78 -3.68 7.04 -2.16
N LEU A 79 -2.93 5.98 -2.45
CA LEU A 79 -3.12 4.66 -1.88
C LEU A 79 -1.99 4.39 -0.89
N GLY A 80 -2.37 4.16 0.36
CA GLY A 80 -1.51 3.68 1.43
C GLY A 80 -1.79 2.21 1.71
N ILE A 81 -0.74 1.41 1.84
CA ILE A 81 -0.82 0.01 2.26
C ILE A 81 0.19 -0.21 3.37
N THR A 82 -0.28 -0.65 4.54
CA THR A 82 0.56 -1.00 5.69
C THR A 82 0.43 -2.46 6.01
N ALA A 83 1.56 -3.15 6.13
CA ALA A 83 1.66 -4.54 6.54
C ALA A 83 1.87 -4.63 8.05
N HIS A 84 1.02 -5.40 8.72
CA HIS A 84 1.09 -5.73 10.15
C HIS A 84 1.40 -7.22 10.28
N TYR A 85 2.46 -7.56 11.02
CA TYR A 85 2.93 -8.94 11.13
C TYR A 85 3.66 -9.17 12.46
N VAL A 86 3.75 -10.43 12.88
CA VAL A 86 4.53 -10.82 14.05
C VAL A 86 5.87 -11.40 13.60
N LEU A 87 6.96 -10.91 14.18
CA LEU A 87 8.31 -11.44 13.99
C LEU A 87 9.02 -11.48 15.34
N ASN A 88 9.59 -12.64 15.70
CA ASN A 88 10.25 -12.85 17.00
C ASN A 88 9.35 -12.50 18.19
N TRP A 89 8.07 -12.89 18.14
CA TRP A 89 7.06 -12.60 19.18
C TRP A 89 6.76 -11.11 19.39
N GLU A 90 7.19 -10.25 18.48
CA GLU A 90 6.88 -8.82 18.49
C GLU A 90 5.99 -8.44 17.32
N MET A 91 4.95 -7.63 17.60
CA MET A 91 4.14 -7.02 16.56
C MET A 91 4.93 -5.93 15.84
N LYS A 92 4.96 -6.01 14.51
CA LYS A 92 5.61 -5.04 13.62
C LYS A 92 4.56 -4.47 12.66
N SER A 93 4.73 -3.20 12.32
CA SER A 93 3.91 -2.51 11.31
C SER A 93 4.83 -1.75 10.38
N ALA A 94 4.60 -1.85 9.07
CA ALA A 94 5.42 -1.16 8.08
C ALA A 94 4.61 -0.79 6.84
N MET A 95 4.72 0.46 6.40
CA MET A 95 4.08 0.94 5.19
C MET A 95 4.84 0.42 3.97
N ILE A 96 4.21 -0.45 3.18
CA ILE A 96 4.79 -1.09 2.00
C ILE A 96 4.46 -0.34 0.70
N ALA A 97 3.40 0.47 0.71
CA ALA A 97 3.10 1.42 -0.35
C ALA A 97 2.53 2.73 0.21
N CYS A 98 2.98 3.83 -0.40
CA CYS A 98 2.32 5.13 -0.32
C CYS A 98 2.54 5.78 -1.68
N LYS A 99 1.61 5.55 -2.61
CA LYS A 99 1.77 5.96 -4.01
C LYS A 99 0.58 6.76 -4.48
N ARG A 100 0.86 7.57 -5.50
CA ARG A 100 -0.16 8.34 -6.19
C ARG A 100 -1.10 7.39 -6.94
N PHE A 101 -2.36 7.34 -6.53
CA PHE A 101 -3.43 6.67 -7.25
C PHE A 101 -3.87 7.52 -8.45
N LYS A 102 -3.86 6.92 -9.64
CA LYS A 102 -4.22 7.61 -10.90
C LYS A 102 -5.45 6.94 -11.51
N GLY A 103 -6.25 7.73 -12.23
CA GLY A 103 -7.48 7.24 -12.83
C GLY A 103 -8.66 7.24 -11.86
N ARG A 104 -9.67 6.44 -12.17
CA ARG A 104 -10.91 6.37 -11.37
C ARG A 104 -10.71 5.44 -10.19
N HIS A 105 -11.22 5.83 -9.02
CA HIS A 105 -11.16 5.05 -7.78
C HIS A 105 -12.18 3.91 -7.79
N THR A 106 -12.21 3.09 -8.85
CA THR A 106 -13.10 1.92 -8.92
C THR A 106 -12.50 0.75 -8.14
N ALA A 107 -13.35 -0.17 -7.70
CA ALA A 107 -12.95 -1.34 -6.92
C ALA A 107 -11.86 -2.16 -7.62
N GLU A 108 -11.97 -2.33 -8.93
CA GLU A 108 -11.05 -3.11 -9.76
C GLU A 108 -9.66 -2.47 -9.81
N ASN A 109 -9.60 -1.13 -9.95
CA ASN A 109 -8.32 -0.42 -9.97
C ASN A 109 -7.65 -0.44 -8.58
N ILE A 110 -8.44 -0.36 -7.51
CA ILE A 110 -7.94 -0.45 -6.14
C ILE A 110 -7.33 -1.82 -5.89
N LEU A 111 -8.08 -2.88 -6.22
CA LEU A 111 -7.63 -4.26 -6.08
C LEU A 111 -6.38 -4.51 -6.92
N HIS A 112 -6.35 -4.05 -8.17
CA HIS A 112 -5.18 -4.18 -9.04
C HIS A 112 -3.91 -3.54 -8.44
N GLU A 113 -4.01 -2.28 -7.98
CA GLU A 113 -2.87 -1.56 -7.40
C GLU A 113 -2.38 -2.19 -6.08
N TYR A 114 -3.30 -2.82 -5.33
CA TYR A 114 -3.01 -3.64 -4.16
C TYR A 114 -2.28 -4.93 -4.54
N GLU A 115 -2.82 -5.74 -5.46
CA GLU A 115 -2.23 -7.00 -5.93
C GLU A 115 -0.83 -6.81 -6.53
N GLU A 116 -0.64 -5.74 -7.32
CA GLU A 116 0.68 -5.37 -7.84
C GLU A 116 1.68 -5.10 -6.70
N CYS A 117 1.22 -4.42 -5.63
CA CYS A 117 2.07 -4.15 -4.47
C CYS A 117 2.48 -5.44 -3.78
N ILE A 118 1.51 -6.28 -3.40
CA ILE A 118 1.77 -7.53 -2.67
C ILE A 118 2.63 -8.49 -3.50
N THR A 119 2.38 -8.57 -4.82
CA THR A 119 3.18 -9.37 -5.76
C THR A 119 4.62 -8.86 -5.86
N SER A 120 4.85 -7.54 -5.83
CA SER A 120 6.21 -6.98 -5.84
C SER A 120 7.06 -7.36 -4.62
N PHE A 121 6.42 -7.74 -3.51
CA PHE A 121 7.07 -8.26 -2.30
C PHE A 121 7.07 -9.79 -2.22
N ASN A 122 6.38 -10.48 -3.15
CA ASN A 122 6.24 -11.93 -3.19
C ASN A 122 5.69 -12.51 -1.88
N ILE A 123 4.58 -11.94 -1.40
CA ILE A 123 3.92 -12.29 -0.12
C ILE A 123 2.41 -12.56 -0.28
N ASN A 124 1.95 -12.87 -1.50
CA ASN A 124 0.53 -13.13 -1.80
C ASN A 124 -0.03 -14.30 -0.98
N ASP A 125 0.81 -15.31 -0.72
CA ASP A 125 0.50 -16.54 0.03
C ASP A 125 0.45 -16.35 1.54
N LYS A 126 0.81 -15.17 2.04
CA LYS A 126 0.91 -14.86 3.48
C LYS A 126 -0.20 -13.97 4.00
N MET A 127 -1.07 -13.51 3.11
CA MET A 127 -2.15 -12.62 3.48
C MET A 127 -3.16 -13.35 4.36
N PHE A 128 -3.44 -12.76 5.52
CA PHE A 128 -4.42 -13.26 6.49
C PHE A 128 -5.69 -12.42 6.50
N CYS A 129 -5.56 -11.10 6.43
CA CYS A 129 -6.67 -10.17 6.50
C CYS A 129 -6.32 -8.86 5.79
N VAL A 130 -7.33 -8.18 5.26
CA VAL A 130 -7.24 -6.81 4.75
C VAL A 130 -8.28 -5.98 5.49
N ILE A 131 -7.85 -4.86 6.06
CA ILE A 131 -8.68 -3.87 6.73
C ILE A 131 -8.70 -2.63 5.85
N SER A 132 -9.88 -2.12 5.54
CA SER A 132 -10.04 -0.90 4.74
C SER A 132 -11.13 -0.01 5.33
N ASP A 133 -11.27 1.21 4.80
CA ASP A 133 -12.40 2.05 5.14
C ASP A 133 -13.72 1.50 4.56
N ASN A 134 -14.85 2.04 5.03
CA ASN A 134 -16.18 1.62 4.60
C ASN A 134 -16.66 2.35 3.32
N ALA A 135 -15.76 2.94 2.52
CA ALA A 135 -16.14 3.53 1.26
C ALA A 135 -16.58 2.42 0.30
N SER A 136 -17.66 2.67 -0.46
CA SER A 136 -18.31 1.66 -1.30
C SER A 136 -17.37 0.96 -2.29
N ASN A 137 -16.36 1.67 -2.82
CA ASN A 137 -15.38 1.09 -3.72
C ASN A 137 -14.27 0.30 -2.99
N MET A 138 -13.95 0.65 -1.74
CA MET A 138 -13.02 -0.11 -0.90
C MET A 138 -13.65 -1.42 -0.46
N VAL A 139 -14.89 -1.37 0.05
CA VAL A 139 -15.68 -2.57 0.37
C VAL A 139 -15.78 -3.48 -0.85
N LYS A 140 -16.16 -2.97 -2.03
CA LYS A 140 -16.23 -3.77 -3.25
C LYS A 140 -14.88 -4.34 -3.72
N ALA A 141 -13.78 -3.63 -3.47
CA ALA A 141 -12.44 -4.11 -3.85
C ALA A 141 -12.04 -5.35 -3.02
N PHE A 142 -12.45 -5.39 -1.75
CA PHE A 142 -12.05 -6.43 -0.79
C PHE A 142 -13.18 -7.38 -0.38
N SER A 143 -14.40 -7.21 -0.93
CA SER A 143 -15.53 -8.13 -0.71
C SER A 143 -15.38 -9.47 -1.45
N PHE A 144 -14.43 -9.58 -2.37
CA PHE A 144 -14.17 -10.81 -3.10
C PHE A 144 -13.25 -11.73 -2.29
N SER A 145 -13.83 -12.83 -1.78
CA SER A 145 -13.17 -14.14 -1.61
C SER A 145 -11.69 -14.08 -1.21
N VAL A 146 -11.39 -13.47 -0.07
CA VAL A 146 -10.17 -13.85 0.66
C VAL A 146 -10.46 -15.20 1.31
N PRO A 147 -9.70 -16.28 1.04
CA PRO A 147 -9.92 -17.56 1.70
C PRO A 147 -9.88 -17.37 3.23
N GLY A 148 -11.00 -17.62 3.91
CA GLY A 148 -11.15 -17.41 5.35
C GLY A 148 -11.82 -16.09 5.77
N TYR A 149 -12.26 -15.26 4.82
CA TYR A 149 -13.08 -14.08 5.10
C TYR A 149 -14.55 -14.37 4.84
N THR A 150 -15.35 -14.32 5.91
CA THR A 150 -16.81 -14.26 5.88
C THR A 150 -17.19 -12.92 6.47
N GLU A 151 -17.90 -12.09 5.70
CA GLU A 151 -18.52 -10.88 6.27
C GLU A 151 -19.41 -11.32 7.45
N PRO A 152 -19.32 -10.68 8.62
CA PRO A 152 -20.37 -10.81 9.62
C PRO A 152 -21.67 -10.31 8.97
N ASP A 153 -22.75 -11.10 9.04
CA ASP A 153 -24.07 -10.72 8.54
C ASP A 153 -24.49 -9.35 9.11
N ASP A 154 -24.39 -8.31 8.27
CA ASP A 154 -24.78 -6.94 8.56
C ASP A 154 -26.31 -6.75 8.57
N GLN A 155 -27.09 -7.81 8.89
CA GLN A 155 -28.55 -7.75 8.99
C GLN A 155 -29.06 -7.36 10.38
N ASN A 156 -28.19 -7.18 11.39
CA ASN A 156 -28.65 -6.83 12.74
C ASN A 156 -28.49 -5.34 13.12
N CYS A 157 -27.86 -4.52 12.28
CA CYS A 157 -27.62 -3.09 12.58
C CYS A 157 -28.65 -2.12 11.97
N LEU A 158 -29.67 -2.63 11.26
CA LEU A 158 -30.77 -1.83 10.68
C LEU A 158 -32.13 -2.02 11.37
N ASN A 159 -32.22 -2.79 12.47
CA ASN A 159 -33.42 -2.81 13.30
C ASN A 159 -33.32 -1.75 14.42
N LYS A 160 -33.29 -0.48 14.02
CA LYS A 160 -33.70 0.63 14.89
C LYS A 160 -35.07 1.07 14.43
N ASP A 161 -36.08 0.33 14.83
CA ASP A 161 -37.45 0.78 15.05
C ASP A 161 -38.13 -0.35 15.85
N ASN A 162 -38.88 0.01 16.90
CA ASN A 162 -39.56 -0.83 17.91
C ASN A 162 -38.81 -1.06 19.22
N LEU A 163 -38.55 0.02 19.98
CA LEU A 163 -38.63 -0.02 21.45
C LEU A 163 -39.17 1.32 21.98
N ASP A 164 -40.41 1.67 21.59
CA ASP A 164 -41.26 2.52 22.43
C ASP A 164 -42.01 1.56 23.37
N GLY A 165 -41.31 1.19 24.46
CA GLY A 165 -41.90 0.50 25.59
C GLY A 165 -42.23 1.53 26.66
N ASP A 166 -43.51 1.80 26.80
CA ASP A 166 -44.12 2.60 27.87
C ASP A 166 -43.56 2.19 29.24
N PHE A 167 -43.10 3.17 30.01
CA PHE A 167 -42.98 3.05 31.46
C PHE A 167 -44.09 3.91 32.08
N GLU A 168 -44.87 3.27 32.96
CA GLU A 168 -45.95 3.83 33.80
C GLU A 168 -45.64 5.18 34.43
#